data_AF-A0A937W2R0-F1
#
_entry.id   AF-A0A937W2R0-F1
#
_cell.length_a   1.000
_cell.length_b   1.000
_cell.length_c   1.000
_cell.angle_alpha   90.00
_cell.angle_beta   90.00
_cell.angle_gamma   90.00
#
_symmetry.space_group_name_H-M   'P 1'
#
loop_
_entity.id
_entity.type
_entity.pdbx_description
1 polymer ?
#
loop_
_entity_poly.entity_id
_entity_poly.type
_entity_poly.pdbx_seq_one_letter_code
_entity_poly.pdbx_strand_id
1 'polypeptide(L)'
;MINPNASVLLPQRRWMPEHYVALIQQILHQHSHVLIAITGAPQERAEAEAMVQHVAHERCLNLAGALHLVELPVLYSLAQCMITNDSGPAHFASITEMPTFVFFGPETPALYRPLGHTTPIYAGLACSPCVAATNHRTTPCRNNVCLQVITPTQVYELVRPMLQRSRSHT
;
A
#
# COMPACT_ATOMS: atom_id res chain seq x y z
N MET A 1 -2.84 7.66 2.67
CA MET A 1 -2.40 7.46 1.27
C MET A 1 -2.41 5.98 0.93
N ILE A 2 -2.71 5.64 -0.32
CA ILE A 2 -2.70 4.25 -0.81
C ILE A 2 -1.89 4.19 -2.10
N ASN A 3 -0.96 3.24 -2.18
CA ASN A 3 -0.26 2.88 -3.40
C ASN A 3 -0.53 1.39 -3.70
N PRO A 4 -1.52 1.08 -4.54
CA PRO A 4 -1.96 -0.28 -4.81
C PRO A 4 -1.10 -1.00 -5.86
N ASN A 5 -0.10 -0.31 -6.41
CA ASN A 5 0.70 -0.82 -7.51
C ASN A 5 2.00 -1.46 -7.04
N ALA A 6 2.57 -2.24 -7.93
CA ALA A 6 3.92 -2.80 -7.81
C ALA A 6 4.47 -3.00 -9.23
N SER A 7 5.78 -3.25 -9.33
CA SER A 7 6.45 -3.49 -10.62
C SER A 7 5.72 -4.56 -11.46
N VAL A 8 5.52 -4.25 -12.74
CA VAL A 8 4.94 -5.19 -13.72
C VAL A 8 5.76 -6.47 -13.91
N LEU A 9 7.03 -6.46 -13.47
CA LEU A 9 7.90 -7.63 -13.53
C LEU A 9 7.52 -8.70 -12.49
N LEU A 10 6.85 -8.31 -11.40
CA LEU A 10 6.44 -9.20 -10.32
C LEU A 10 5.03 -8.84 -9.82
N PRO A 11 4.00 -9.09 -10.65
CA PRO A 11 2.60 -8.78 -10.30
C PRO A 11 2.13 -9.51 -9.04
N GLN A 12 2.78 -10.62 -8.67
CA GLN A 12 2.48 -11.39 -7.45
C GLN A 12 2.65 -10.56 -6.15
N ARG A 13 3.34 -9.42 -6.20
CA ARG A 13 3.48 -8.49 -5.07
C ARG A 13 2.25 -7.62 -4.83
N ARG A 14 1.33 -7.55 -5.79
CA ARG A 14 0.13 -6.72 -5.67
C ARG A 14 -0.89 -7.42 -4.79
N TRP A 15 -1.32 -6.74 -3.74
CA TRP A 15 -2.54 -7.11 -3.03
C TRP A 15 -3.76 -6.83 -3.92
N MET A 16 -4.84 -7.57 -3.71
CA MET A 16 -5.93 -7.64 -4.68
C MET A 16 -6.68 -6.31 -4.77
N PRO A 17 -7.05 -5.84 -5.98
CA PRO A 17 -7.81 -4.60 -6.14
C PRO A 17 -9.09 -4.57 -5.31
N GLU A 18 -9.85 -5.67 -5.28
CA GLU A 18 -11.07 -5.81 -4.50
C GLU A 18 -10.83 -5.70 -2.99
N HIS A 19 -9.67 -6.14 -2.51
CA HIS A 19 -9.29 -6.00 -1.11
C HIS A 19 -8.96 -4.53 -0.77
N TYR A 20 -8.28 -3.81 -1.67
CA TYR A 20 -8.07 -2.37 -1.52
C TYR A 20 -9.40 -1.61 -1.51
N VAL A 21 -10.33 -1.92 -2.43
CA VAL A 21 -11.65 -1.28 -2.48
C VAL A 21 -12.41 -1.50 -1.17
N ALA A 22 -12.47 -2.75 -0.69
CA ALA A 22 -13.16 -3.07 0.57
C ALA A 22 -12.53 -2.36 1.77
N LEU A 23 -11.20 -2.30 1.85
CA LEU A 23 -10.48 -1.57 2.90
C LEU A 23 -10.80 -0.07 2.85
N ILE A 24 -10.77 0.54 1.67
CA ILE A 24 -11.05 1.97 1.48
C ILE A 24 -12.48 2.29 1.90
N GLN A 25 -13.45 1.50 1.44
CA GLN A 25 -14.86 1.67 1.79
C GLN A 25 -15.07 1.55 3.30
N GLN A 26 -14.45 0.55 3.94
CA GLN A 26 -14.51 0.40 5.39
C GLN A 26 -13.94 1.62 6.14
N ILE A 27 -12.77 2.13 5.70
CA ILE A 27 -12.16 3.33 6.28
C ILE A 27 -13.09 4.55 6.12
N LEU A 28 -13.57 4.81 4.91
CA LEU A 28 -14.40 5.99 4.62
C LEU A 28 -15.74 5.94 5.34
N HIS A 29 -16.34 4.75 5.48
CA HIS A 29 -17.60 4.58 6.21
C HIS A 29 -17.43 4.85 7.72
N GLN A 30 -16.31 4.45 8.30
CA GLN A 30 -16.08 4.56 9.75
C GLN A 30 -15.42 5.88 10.18
N HIS A 31 -14.79 6.62 9.25
CA HIS A 31 -14.06 7.84 9.53
C HIS A 31 -14.46 8.94 8.54
N SER A 32 -15.38 9.82 8.92
CA SER A 32 -15.90 10.89 8.05
C SER A 32 -14.88 11.99 7.74
N HIS A 33 -13.83 12.13 8.54
CA HIS A 33 -12.76 13.13 8.37
C HIS A 33 -11.59 12.63 7.50
N VAL A 34 -11.56 11.35 7.14
CA VAL A 34 -10.44 10.79 6.37
C VAL A 34 -10.61 11.08 4.88
N LEU A 35 -9.51 11.50 4.25
CA LEU A 35 -9.34 11.60 2.81
C LEU A 35 -8.40 10.50 2.32
N ILE A 36 -8.79 9.81 1.26
CA ILE A 36 -7.99 8.77 0.62
C ILE A 36 -7.41 9.33 -0.67
N ALA A 37 -6.08 9.32 -0.78
CA ALA A 37 -5.36 9.65 -1.99
C ALA A 37 -4.68 8.38 -2.53
N ILE A 38 -5.07 7.96 -3.73
CA ILE A 38 -4.45 6.87 -4.48
C ILE A 38 -3.32 7.45 -5.31
N THR A 39 -2.09 7.00 -5.07
CA THR A 39 -0.90 7.47 -5.79
C THR A 39 -0.35 6.38 -6.72
N GLY A 40 0.36 6.81 -7.74
CA GLY A 40 1.00 5.91 -8.72
C GLY A 40 1.71 6.70 -9.81
N ALA A 41 2.43 5.98 -10.66
CA ALA A 41 3.04 6.54 -11.86
C ALA A 41 1.98 6.96 -12.90
N PRO A 42 2.32 7.82 -13.88
CA PRO A 42 1.38 8.21 -14.94
C PRO A 42 0.73 7.05 -15.68
N GLN A 43 1.46 5.96 -15.92
CA GLN A 43 0.96 4.76 -16.61
C GLN A 43 -0.07 3.99 -15.78
N GLU A 44 -0.11 4.20 -14.46
CA GLU A 44 -1.00 3.51 -13.53
C GLU A 44 -2.31 4.29 -13.30
N ARG A 45 -2.46 5.47 -13.92
CA ARG A 45 -3.61 6.36 -13.73
C ARG A 45 -4.95 5.69 -14.04
N ALA A 46 -5.02 4.88 -15.10
CA ALA A 46 -6.25 4.19 -15.49
C ALA A 46 -6.66 3.12 -14.45
N GLU A 47 -5.71 2.35 -13.93
CA GLU A 47 -5.96 1.36 -12.86
C GLU A 47 -6.42 2.05 -11.57
N ALA A 48 -5.78 3.17 -11.20
CA ALA A 48 -6.17 3.98 -10.05
C ALA A 48 -7.57 4.61 -10.22
N GLU A 49 -7.90 5.10 -11.41
CA GLU A 49 -9.22 5.67 -11.71
C GLU A 49 -10.32 4.62 -11.58
N ALA A 50 -10.11 3.43 -12.13
CA ALA A 50 -11.03 2.32 -11.97
C ALA A 50 -11.25 1.99 -10.49
N MET A 51 -10.18 1.97 -9.67
CA MET A 51 -10.31 1.75 -8.23
C MET A 51 -11.16 2.83 -7.54
N VAL A 52 -10.95 4.11 -7.85
CA VAL A 52 -11.79 5.22 -7.33
C VAL A 52 -13.25 5.02 -7.69
N GLN A 53 -13.54 4.63 -8.94
CA GLN A 53 -14.91 4.36 -9.39
C GLN A 53 -15.57 3.20 -8.64
N HIS A 54 -14.83 2.13 -8.36
CA HIS A 54 -15.34 1.00 -7.57
C HIS A 54 -15.55 1.35 -6.10
N VAL A 55 -14.70 2.21 -5.53
CA VAL A 55 -14.90 2.76 -4.18
C VAL A 55 -16.18 3.60 -4.12
N ALA A 56 -16.45 4.37 -5.18
CA ALA A 56 -17.65 5.19 -5.36
C ALA A 56 -17.87 6.21 -4.22
N HIS A 57 -16.82 6.91 -3.81
CA HIS A 57 -16.89 7.91 -2.74
C HIS A 57 -16.07 9.17 -3.07
N GLU A 58 -16.65 10.35 -2.88
CA GLU A 58 -16.03 11.67 -3.16
C GLU A 58 -14.69 11.93 -2.43
N ARG A 59 -14.46 11.30 -1.28
CA ARG A 59 -13.23 11.43 -0.47
C ARG A 59 -12.14 10.45 -0.91
N CYS A 60 -12.32 9.75 -2.02
CA CYS A 60 -11.31 8.90 -2.64
C CYS A 60 -10.83 9.53 -3.93
N LEU A 61 -9.59 10.01 -3.94
CA LEU A 61 -9.02 10.80 -5.04
C LEU A 61 -7.92 10.03 -5.76
N ASN A 62 -7.91 10.13 -7.09
CA ASN A 62 -6.83 9.63 -7.93
C ASN A 62 -5.76 10.71 -8.13
N LEU A 63 -4.59 10.49 -7.53
CA LEU A 63 -3.38 11.31 -7.71
C LEU A 63 -2.32 10.60 -8.57
N ALA A 64 -2.63 9.46 -9.18
CA ALA A 64 -1.68 8.76 -10.04
C ALA A 64 -1.33 9.61 -11.28
N GLY A 65 -0.04 9.81 -11.48
CA GLY A 65 0.50 10.70 -12.51
C GLY A 65 0.30 12.20 -12.26
N ALA A 66 -0.27 12.61 -11.13
CA ALA A 66 -0.50 14.02 -10.80
C ALA A 66 0.67 14.68 -10.05
N LEU A 67 1.67 13.89 -9.64
CA LEU A 67 2.79 14.31 -8.82
C LEU A 67 4.11 13.87 -9.43
N HIS A 68 5.10 14.74 -9.38
CA HIS A 68 6.49 14.42 -9.64
C HIS A 68 7.15 13.81 -8.40
N LEU A 69 8.24 13.07 -8.62
CA LEU A 69 8.98 12.40 -7.53
C LEU A 69 9.43 13.38 -6.43
N VAL A 70 9.80 14.60 -6.80
CA VAL A 70 10.24 15.66 -5.88
C VAL A 70 9.11 16.23 -5.01
N GLU A 71 7.85 16.01 -5.38
CA GLU A 71 6.67 16.50 -4.66
C GLU A 71 6.16 15.48 -3.64
N LEU A 72 6.52 14.20 -3.81
CA LEU A 72 6.12 13.12 -2.90
C LEU A 72 6.54 13.34 -1.42
N PRO A 73 7.73 13.86 -1.08
CA PRO A 73 8.10 14.09 0.32
C PRO A 73 7.15 15.06 1.04
N VAL A 74 6.68 16.08 0.32
CA VAL A 74 5.69 17.05 0.84
C VAL A 74 4.34 16.37 1.05
N LEU A 75 3.91 15.53 0.12
CA LEU A 75 2.67 14.77 0.32
C LEU A 75 2.79 13.80 1.51
N TYR A 76 3.93 13.12 1.66
CA TYR A 76 4.18 12.19 2.77
C TYR A 76 4.19 12.90 4.12
N SER A 77 4.70 14.13 4.21
CA SER A 77 4.68 14.89 5.47
C SER A 77 3.25 15.27 5.90
N LEU A 78 2.34 15.50 4.95
CA LEU A 78 0.94 15.81 5.21
C LEU A 78 0.08 14.57 5.51
N ALA A 79 0.47 13.40 5.01
CA ALA A 79 -0.29 12.18 5.17
C ALA A 79 -0.19 11.58 6.59
N GLN A 80 -1.31 11.05 7.08
CA GLN A 80 -1.38 10.37 8.38
C GLN A 80 -0.69 9.01 8.36
N CYS A 81 -0.85 8.27 7.26
CA CYS A 81 -0.16 7.01 7.00
C CYS A 81 -0.21 6.64 5.51
N MET A 82 0.61 5.68 5.11
CA MET A 82 0.58 5.06 3.79
C MET A 82 0.32 3.56 3.90
N ILE A 83 -0.50 3.02 2.99
CA ILE A 83 -0.70 1.58 2.80
C ILE A 83 -0.24 1.25 1.37
N THR A 84 0.71 0.34 1.22
CA THR A 84 1.37 0.09 -0.06
C THR A 84 1.79 -1.37 -0.21
N ASN A 85 1.97 -1.83 -1.45
CA ASN A 85 2.74 -3.05 -1.69
C ASN A 85 4.24 -2.79 -1.51
N ASP A 86 5.00 -3.87 -1.39
CA ASP A 86 6.46 -3.90 -1.49
C ASP A 86 6.95 -3.36 -2.85
N SER A 87 7.23 -2.05 -2.87
CA SER A 87 7.57 -1.26 -4.06
C SER A 87 8.34 0.01 -3.69
N GLY A 88 8.89 0.70 -4.71
CA GLY A 88 9.71 1.91 -4.52
C GLY A 88 9.12 2.99 -3.60
N PRO A 89 7.83 3.37 -3.73
CA PRO A 89 7.22 4.37 -2.84
C PRO A 89 7.29 4.01 -1.35
N ALA A 90 7.21 2.72 -1.00
CA ALA A 90 7.36 2.26 0.38
C ALA A 90 8.74 2.60 0.96
N HIS A 91 9.79 2.42 0.15
CA HIS A 91 11.16 2.80 0.52
C HIS A 91 11.33 4.31 0.54
N PHE A 92 10.75 5.02 -0.42
CA PHE A 92 10.89 6.47 -0.48
C PHE A 92 10.23 7.18 0.70
N ALA A 93 9.13 6.64 1.23
CA ALA A 93 8.48 7.18 2.42
C ALA A 93 9.35 7.16 3.69
N SER A 94 10.43 6.37 3.73
CA SER A 94 11.31 6.27 4.91
C SER A 94 12.09 7.56 5.21
N ILE A 95 12.07 8.54 4.30
CA ILE A 95 12.64 9.88 4.52
C ILE A 95 11.76 10.75 5.44
N THR A 96 10.58 10.25 5.81
CA THR A 96 9.62 10.95 6.68
C THR A 96 9.21 10.06 7.85
N GLU A 97 8.63 10.68 8.88
CA GLU A 97 8.09 10.00 10.05
C GLU A 97 6.70 9.37 9.78
N MET A 98 6.21 9.38 8.53
CA MET A 98 4.91 8.86 8.16
C MET A 98 4.84 7.34 8.40
N PRO A 99 3.92 6.87 9.27
CA PRO A 99 3.64 5.45 9.43
C PRO A 99 3.31 4.80 8.09
N THR A 100 4.07 3.77 7.72
CA THR A 100 3.95 3.09 6.43
C THR A 100 3.67 1.60 6.65
N PHE A 101 2.58 1.11 6.08
CA PHE A 101 2.14 -0.27 6.14
C PHE A 101 2.39 -0.93 4.80
N VAL A 102 3.22 -1.97 4.78
CA VAL A 102 3.74 -2.55 3.54
C VAL A 102 3.35 -4.02 3.44
N PHE A 103 2.62 -4.38 2.38
CA PHE A 103 2.29 -5.77 2.09
C PHE A 103 3.51 -6.53 1.58
N PHE A 104 3.82 -7.63 2.26
CA PHE A 104 4.79 -8.62 1.84
C PHE A 104 4.08 -9.95 1.58
N GLY A 105 4.60 -10.70 0.61
CA GLY A 105 4.02 -11.98 0.21
C GLY A 105 5.02 -12.82 -0.57
N PRO A 106 5.41 -12.47 -1.79
CA PRO A 106 6.44 -13.23 -2.51
C PRO A 106 7.84 -13.06 -1.91
N GLU A 107 8.15 -11.87 -1.38
CA GLU A 107 9.41 -11.54 -0.70
C GLU A 107 9.22 -11.45 0.82
N THR A 108 10.34 -11.52 1.56
CA THR A 108 10.34 -11.45 3.02
C THR A 108 10.62 -10.02 3.51
N PRO A 109 9.85 -9.53 4.52
CA PRO A 109 10.15 -8.26 5.17
C PRO A 109 11.47 -8.30 5.95
N ALA A 110 11.98 -9.48 6.32
CA ALA A 110 13.23 -9.60 7.06
C ALA A 110 14.43 -8.98 6.30
N LEU A 111 14.36 -8.96 4.97
CA LEU A 111 15.41 -8.42 4.12
C LEU A 111 15.01 -7.10 3.43
N TYR A 112 13.75 -6.98 2.99
CA TYR A 112 13.32 -5.89 2.13
C TYR A 112 12.40 -4.86 2.80
N ARG A 113 12.12 -4.99 4.11
CA ARG A 113 11.31 -3.97 4.81
C ARG A 113 11.97 -2.58 4.68
N PRO A 114 11.24 -1.56 4.22
CA PRO A 114 11.71 -0.19 4.25
C PRO A 114 12.20 0.24 5.64
N LEU A 115 13.17 1.16 5.63
CA LEU A 115 13.64 1.80 6.86
C LEU A 115 12.56 2.72 7.45
N GLY A 116 12.84 3.30 8.62
CA GLY A 116 11.95 4.25 9.27
C GLY A 116 10.70 3.59 9.88
N HIS A 117 9.60 4.35 9.94
CA HIS A 117 8.35 3.99 10.60
C HIS A 117 7.49 3.02 9.78
N THR A 118 8.05 1.84 9.53
CA THR A 118 7.47 0.85 8.63
C THR A 118 6.99 -0.40 9.38
N THR A 119 5.72 -0.73 9.18
CA THR A 119 5.07 -1.95 9.67
C THR A 119 4.85 -2.92 8.50
N PRO A 120 5.53 -4.08 8.47
CA PRO A 120 5.29 -5.08 7.44
C PRO A 120 3.99 -5.86 7.73
N ILE A 121 3.18 -6.09 6.71
CA ILE A 121 2.01 -6.96 6.74
C ILE A 121 2.38 -8.23 5.98
N TYR A 122 2.56 -9.34 6.70
CA TYR A 122 3.11 -10.57 6.14
C TYR A 122 2.46 -11.81 6.74
N ALA A 123 1.89 -12.67 5.89
CA ALA A 123 1.22 -13.88 6.35
C ALA A 123 2.18 -15.02 6.75
N GLY A 124 3.43 -14.99 6.29
CA GLY A 124 4.43 -16.01 6.66
C GLY A 124 4.06 -17.45 6.25
N LEU A 125 3.30 -17.62 5.16
CA LEU A 125 2.91 -18.96 4.69
C LEU A 125 4.12 -19.77 4.21
N ALA A 126 4.03 -21.10 4.26
CA ALA A 126 5.11 -22.01 3.82
C ALA A 126 5.53 -21.83 2.35
N CYS A 127 4.64 -21.30 1.49
CA CYS A 127 4.97 -20.99 0.10
C CYS A 127 5.75 -19.68 -0.08
N SER A 128 6.08 -18.98 1.01
CA SER A 128 6.67 -17.65 1.03
C SER A 128 7.87 -17.58 2.00
N PRO A 129 8.97 -16.88 1.63
CA PRO A 129 9.17 -16.16 0.38
C PRO A 129 9.47 -17.10 -0.79
N CYS A 130 8.81 -16.88 -1.93
CA CYS A 130 9.09 -17.60 -3.19
C CYS A 130 9.88 -16.75 -4.20
N VAL A 131 10.18 -15.49 -3.86
CA VAL A 131 11.06 -14.59 -4.60
C VAL A 131 12.23 -14.26 -3.69
N ALA A 132 13.45 -14.58 -4.13
CA ALA A 132 14.67 -14.36 -3.38
C ALA A 132 15.87 -14.11 -4.29
N ALA A 133 16.98 -13.60 -3.76
CA ALA A 133 18.22 -13.49 -4.53
C ALA A 133 18.73 -14.86 -5.00
N THR A 134 18.52 -15.91 -4.20
CA THR A 134 18.96 -17.30 -4.47
C THR A 134 18.26 -17.95 -5.66
N ASN A 135 17.08 -17.45 -6.06
CA ASN A 135 16.36 -17.91 -7.25
C ASN A 135 16.30 -16.85 -8.35
N HIS A 136 17.26 -15.92 -8.37
CA HIS A 136 17.36 -14.83 -9.34
C HIS A 136 16.09 -13.96 -9.41
N ARG A 137 15.38 -13.81 -8.28
CA ARG A 137 14.09 -13.11 -8.17
C ARG A 137 13.02 -13.66 -9.12
N THR A 138 13.12 -14.93 -9.50
CA THR A 138 12.13 -15.63 -10.31
C THR A 138 11.19 -16.44 -9.42
N THR A 139 9.95 -16.65 -9.84
CA THR A 139 8.99 -17.45 -9.08
C THR A 139 8.04 -18.24 -9.98
N PRO A 140 7.77 -19.52 -9.67
CA PRO A 140 6.71 -20.28 -10.34
C PRO A 140 5.32 -19.87 -9.86
N CYS A 141 5.22 -19.00 -8.84
CA CYS A 141 3.94 -18.58 -8.27
C CYS A 141 3.04 -17.93 -9.34
N ARG A 142 1.84 -18.50 -9.49
CA ARG A 142 0.74 -17.96 -10.32
C ARG A 142 -0.45 -17.51 -9.48
N ASN A 143 -0.44 -17.85 -8.19
CA ASN A 143 -1.51 -17.55 -7.25
C ASN A 143 -0.88 -17.08 -5.94
N ASN A 144 -0.91 -15.76 -5.69
CA ASN A 144 -0.29 -15.12 -4.54
C ASN A 144 -1.14 -15.30 -3.26
N VAL A 145 -1.42 -16.56 -2.89
CA VAL A 145 -2.22 -16.92 -1.71
C VAL A 145 -1.70 -16.25 -0.44
N CYS A 146 -0.38 -16.06 -0.33
CA CYS A 146 0.26 -15.34 0.78
C CYS A 146 -0.22 -13.90 0.98
N LEU A 147 -0.69 -13.23 -0.08
CA LEU A 147 -1.34 -11.92 -0.01
C LEU A 147 -2.86 -12.04 0.11
N GLN A 148 -3.47 -13.04 -0.52
CA GLN A 148 -4.94 -13.28 -0.47
C GLN A 148 -5.46 -13.59 0.91
N VAL A 149 -4.69 -14.31 1.74
CA VAL A 149 -5.10 -14.59 3.12
C VAL A 149 -5.10 -13.37 4.02
N ILE A 150 -4.47 -12.26 3.60
CA ILE A 150 -4.46 -11.00 4.33
C ILE A 150 -5.75 -10.26 3.98
N THR A 151 -6.68 -10.23 4.93
CA THR A 151 -8.02 -9.68 4.73
C THR A 151 -8.06 -8.16 4.94
N PRO A 152 -8.98 -7.44 4.28
CA PRO A 152 -9.20 -6.01 4.52
C PRO A 152 -9.45 -5.66 5.98
N THR A 153 -10.20 -6.49 6.70
CA THR A 153 -10.49 -6.27 8.11
C THR A 153 -9.23 -6.35 8.98
N GLN A 154 -8.34 -7.33 8.74
CA GLN A 154 -7.06 -7.40 9.46
C GLN A 154 -6.21 -6.15 9.23
N VAL A 155 -6.15 -5.68 7.98
CA VAL A 155 -5.42 -4.46 7.64
C VAL A 155 -6.05 -3.24 8.30
N TYR A 156 -7.39 -3.14 8.27
CA TYR A 156 -8.11 -2.06 8.91
C TYR A 156 -7.78 -1.96 10.41
N GLU A 157 -7.85 -3.09 11.14
CA GLU A 157 -7.55 -3.11 12.58
C GLU A 157 -6.13 -2.63 12.88
N LEU A 158 -5.18 -2.96 11.99
CA LEU A 158 -3.80 -2.53 12.11
C LEU A 158 -3.62 -1.02 11.87
N VAL A 159 -4.33 -0.44 10.90
CA VAL A 159 -4.18 0.99 10.53
C VAL A 159 -5.08 1.93 11.32
N ARG A 160 -6.19 1.44 11.90
CA ARG A 160 -7.18 2.24 12.64
C ARG A 160 -6.56 3.18 13.68
N PRO A 161 -5.55 2.80 14.48
CA PRO A 161 -4.94 3.71 15.46
C PRO A 161 -4.33 4.97 14.84
N MET A 162 -3.89 4.91 13.58
CA MET A 162 -3.33 6.07 12.87
C MET A 162 -4.43 7.01 12.36
N LEU A 163 -5.62 6.48 12.06
CA LEU A 163 -6.77 7.24 11.54
C LEU A 163 -7.49 8.05 12.63
N GLN A 164 -7.36 7.63 13.89
CA GLN A 164 -7.93 8.31 15.06
C GLN A 164 -7.07 9.47 15.57
N ARG A 165 -5.82 9.58 15.13
CA ARG A 165 -4.90 10.63 15.53
C ARG A 165 -5.10 11.87 14.67
N SER A 166 -5.68 12.92 15.23
CA SER A 166 -5.51 14.27 14.69
C SER A 166 -4.04 14.67 14.89
N ARG A 167 -3.26 14.76 13.81
CA ARG A 167 -1.92 15.37 13.88
C ARG A 167 -2.08 16.84 14.25
N SER A 168 -1.87 17.18 15.51
CA SER A 168 -1.64 18.55 15.96
C SER A 168 -0.36 19.06 15.30
N HIS A 169 -0.51 19.74 14.16
CA HIS A 169 0.58 20.47 13.53
C HIS A 169 0.86 21.67 14.45
N THR A 170 1.96 21.59 15.20
CA THR A 170 2.49 22.71 15.99
C THR A 170 3.66 23.30 15.23
#